data_AF-A0A0K2TSR1-F1
#
_entry.id   AF-A0A0K2TSR1-F1
#
_cell.length_a   1.000
_cell.length_b   1.000
_cell.length_c   1.000
_cell.angle_alpha   90.00
_cell.angle_beta   90.00
_cell.angle_gamma   90.00
#
_symmetry.space_group_name_H-M   'P 1'
#
loop_
_entity.id
_entity.type
_entity.pdbx_description
1 polymer ?
#
loop_
_entity_poly.entity_id
_entity_poly.type
_entity_poly.pdbx_seq_one_letter_code
_entity_poly.pdbx_strand_id
1 'polypeptide(L)'
;MSSDNSNSDLDEIPMADEGVTSLMSDPQVAVDEENDSEEQEEKARLIAQVLELQNTLDDLSCRVDNVKEENLRLRSENQVLGQYIENLMAASSVFQPANNEASCVKSPTTSIKK
;
A
#
# COMPACT_ATOMS: atom_id res chain seq x y z
N MET A 1 32.43 25.61 -43.37
CA MET A 1 33.04 25.69 -42.03
C MET A 1 33.01 24.27 -41.50
N SER A 2 33.94 23.40 -41.91
CA SER A 2 35.35 23.32 -41.44
C SER A 2 35.36 22.92 -39.97
N SER A 3 35.92 21.82 -39.50
CA SER A 3 36.69 20.72 -40.11
C SER A 3 36.63 19.55 -39.13
N ASP A 4 36.89 18.34 -39.63
CA ASP A 4 37.39 17.22 -38.82
C ASP A 4 38.51 17.70 -37.89
N ASN A 5 38.49 17.24 -36.64
CA ASN A 5 39.70 17.22 -35.83
C ASN A 5 40.00 15.77 -35.45
N SER A 6 40.61 15.09 -36.41
CA SER A 6 41.43 13.92 -36.19
C SER A 6 42.61 14.31 -35.31
N ASN A 7 42.67 13.80 -34.08
CA ASN A 7 43.95 13.61 -33.41
C ASN A 7 44.23 12.11 -33.45
N SER A 8 44.92 11.72 -34.52
CA SER A 8 45.83 10.59 -34.50
C SER A 8 47.07 10.95 -33.66
N ASP A 9 47.80 9.93 -33.23
CA ASP A 9 49.17 9.99 -32.72
C ASP A 9 49.37 10.54 -31.31
N LEU A 10 49.20 9.64 -30.34
CA LEU A 10 50.07 9.60 -29.17
C LEU A 10 50.57 8.15 -29.02
N ASP A 11 51.67 7.88 -29.73
CA ASP A 11 52.87 7.20 -29.26
C ASP A 11 52.66 6.05 -28.25
N GLU A 12 52.64 4.83 -28.79
CA GLU A 12 53.60 3.77 -28.45
C GLU A 12 54.14 3.79 -27.00
N ILE A 13 53.41 3.17 -26.08
CA ILE A 13 54.00 2.72 -24.81
C ILE A 13 54.84 1.47 -25.12
N PRO A 14 56.14 1.47 -24.80
CA PRO A 14 57.04 0.40 -25.19
C PRO A 14 56.71 -0.90 -24.45
N MET A 15 56.73 -2.00 -25.20
CA MET A 15 56.83 -3.34 -24.63
C MET A 15 58.18 -3.49 -23.93
N ALA A 16 58.17 -3.61 -22.60
CA ALA A 16 59.27 -4.15 -21.81
C ALA A 16 58.72 -5.44 -21.16
N ASP A 17 59.06 -6.60 -21.70
CA ASP A 17 60.27 -7.38 -21.43
C ASP A 17 60.05 -8.33 -20.24
N GLU A 18 59.92 -9.60 -20.60
CA GLU A 18 60.44 -10.77 -19.90
C GLU A 18 60.06 -10.94 -18.42
N GLY A 19 58.97 -11.66 -18.23
CA GLY A 19 58.70 -12.40 -17.01
C GLY A 19 57.84 -13.59 -17.34
N VAL A 20 58.47 -14.69 -17.76
CA VAL A 20 57.89 -16.03 -17.65
C VAL A 20 57.58 -16.33 -16.18
N THR A 21 56.52 -15.74 -15.63
CA THR A 21 55.96 -16.17 -14.36
C THR A 21 55.13 -17.41 -14.64
N SER A 22 55.86 -18.52 -14.60
CA SER A 22 55.43 -19.82 -14.12
C SER A 22 53.91 -20.04 -14.10
N LEU A 23 53.47 -20.97 -14.95
CA LEU A 23 52.20 -21.71 -14.88
C LEU A 23 52.13 -22.53 -13.58
N MET A 24 52.19 -21.85 -12.43
CA MET A 24 51.78 -22.38 -11.15
C MET A 24 50.44 -21.72 -10.87
N SER A 25 49.38 -22.42 -11.28
CA SER A 25 48.05 -22.20 -10.74
C SER A 25 48.18 -22.16 -9.23
N ASP A 26 48.15 -20.96 -8.66
CA ASP A 26 48.15 -20.76 -7.23
C ASP A 26 46.80 -21.29 -6.73
N PRO A 27 46.73 -22.37 -5.93
CA PRO A 27 45.46 -22.95 -5.49
C PRO A 27 44.65 -22.03 -4.57
N GLN A 28 45.17 -20.83 -4.27
CA GLN A 28 44.58 -19.87 -3.35
C GLN A 28 43.61 -18.88 -4.04
N VAL A 29 43.68 -18.70 -5.36
CA VAL A 29 42.80 -17.73 -6.07
C VAL A 29 41.46 -18.37 -6.46
N ALA A 30 41.44 -19.68 -6.73
CA ALA A 30 40.21 -20.39 -7.13
C ALA A 30 39.18 -20.53 -5.99
N VAL A 31 39.64 -20.52 -4.72
CA VAL A 31 38.75 -20.63 -3.55
C VAL A 31 38.10 -19.31 -3.15
N ASP A 32 38.69 -18.17 -3.52
CA ASP A 32 38.09 -16.84 -3.29
C ASP A 32 36.95 -16.57 -4.30
N GLU A 33 37.14 -16.96 -5.57
CA GLU A 33 36.11 -16.84 -6.62
C GLU A 33 34.92 -17.81 -6.40
N GLU A 34 35.14 -19.02 -5.87
CA GLU A 34 34.05 -19.94 -5.51
C GLU A 34 33.20 -19.41 -4.34
N ASN A 35 33.83 -18.78 -3.33
CA ASN A 35 33.14 -18.18 -2.18
C ASN A 35 32.29 -16.97 -2.61
N ASP A 36 32.85 -16.10 -3.45
CA ASP A 36 32.13 -14.96 -4.04
C ASP A 36 30.95 -15.43 -4.93
N SER A 37 31.12 -16.55 -5.64
CA SER A 37 30.04 -17.12 -6.46
C SER A 37 28.89 -17.67 -5.62
N GLU A 38 29.20 -18.35 -4.50
CA GLU A 38 28.20 -18.91 -3.59
C GLU A 38 27.43 -17.80 -2.84
N GLU A 39 28.14 -16.76 -2.39
CA GLU A 39 27.52 -15.58 -1.78
C GLU A 39 26.64 -14.81 -2.78
N GLN A 40 27.09 -14.69 -4.04
CA GLN A 40 26.31 -14.05 -5.10
C GLN A 40 25.04 -14.85 -5.43
N GLU A 41 25.09 -16.19 -5.39
CA GLU A 41 23.92 -17.03 -5.56
C GLU A 41 22.94 -16.90 -4.39
N GLU A 42 23.43 -16.92 -3.15
CA GLU A 42 22.58 -16.71 -1.96
C GLU A 42 21.90 -15.34 -2.02
N LYS A 43 22.64 -14.30 -2.37
CA LYS A 43 22.10 -12.95 -2.59
C LYS A 43 21.04 -12.93 -3.69
N ALA A 44 21.26 -13.64 -4.80
CA ALA A 44 20.28 -13.76 -5.87
C ALA A 44 18.98 -14.46 -5.39
N ARG A 45 19.09 -15.51 -4.55
CA ARG A 45 17.95 -16.19 -3.93
C ARG A 45 17.19 -15.27 -2.97
N LEU A 46 17.90 -14.52 -2.13
CA LEU A 46 17.28 -13.53 -1.24
C LEU A 46 16.55 -12.44 -2.03
N ILE A 47 17.15 -11.93 -3.11
CA ILE A 47 16.51 -10.94 -3.98
C ILE A 47 15.21 -11.51 -4.57
N ALA A 48 15.23 -12.75 -5.06
CA ALA A 48 14.03 -13.39 -5.61
C ALA A 48 12.91 -13.50 -4.56
N GLN A 49 13.24 -13.91 -3.34
CA GLN A 49 12.26 -13.99 -2.25
C GLN A 49 11.69 -12.62 -1.89
N VAL A 50 12.53 -11.58 -1.83
CA VAL A 50 12.07 -10.20 -1.58
C VAL A 50 11.12 -9.74 -2.68
N LEU A 51 11.42 -10.02 -3.94
CA LEU A 51 10.55 -9.66 -5.07
C LEU A 51 9.21 -10.39 -5.02
N GLU A 52 9.19 -11.67 -4.66
CA GLU A 52 7.93 -12.43 -4.50
C GLU A 52 7.07 -11.87 -3.36
N LEU A 53 7.70 -11.55 -2.22
CA LEU A 53 7.03 -10.92 -1.08
C LEU A 53 6.49 -9.53 -1.44
N GLN A 54 7.24 -8.74 -2.19
CA GLN A 54 6.78 -7.42 -2.67
C GLN A 54 5.56 -7.54 -3.58
N ASN A 55 5.56 -8.47 -4.53
CA ASN A 55 4.40 -8.72 -5.38
C ASN A 55 3.17 -9.14 -4.56
N THR A 56 3.35 -10.09 -3.63
CA THR A 56 2.25 -10.54 -2.76
C THR A 56 1.70 -9.42 -1.87
N LEU A 57 2.58 -8.54 -1.38
CA LEU A 57 2.19 -7.40 -0.56
C LEU A 57 1.43 -6.34 -1.38
N ASP A 58 1.88 -6.08 -2.61
CA ASP A 58 1.20 -5.15 -3.53
C ASP A 58 -0.20 -5.64 -3.89
N ASP A 59 -0.34 -6.92 -4.23
CA ASP A 59 -1.64 -7.57 -4.47
C ASP A 59 -2.57 -7.43 -3.27
N LEU A 60 -2.05 -7.68 -2.05
CA LEU A 60 -2.83 -7.54 -0.84
C LEU A 60 -3.21 -6.08 -0.57
N SER A 61 -2.30 -5.14 -0.81
CA SER A 61 -2.56 -3.70 -0.67
C SER A 61 -3.69 -3.24 -1.60
N CYS A 62 -3.63 -3.63 -2.87
CA CYS A 62 -4.68 -3.34 -3.85
C CYS A 62 -6.04 -3.93 -3.42
N ARG A 63 -6.05 -5.17 -2.94
CA ARG A 63 -7.28 -5.80 -2.41
C ARG A 63 -7.85 -5.05 -1.21
N VAL A 64 -7.00 -4.59 -0.30
CA VAL A 64 -7.44 -3.78 0.86
C VAL A 64 -8.07 -2.48 0.41
N ASP A 65 -7.48 -1.80 -0.58
CA ASP A 65 -8.01 -0.55 -1.09
C ASP A 65 -9.36 -0.74 -1.80
N ASN A 66 -9.52 -1.81 -2.59
CA ASN A 66 -10.81 -2.19 -3.18
C ASN A 66 -11.90 -2.43 -2.12
N VAL A 67 -11.55 -3.13 -1.03
CA VAL A 67 -12.50 -3.36 0.09
C VAL A 67 -12.87 -2.06 0.79
N LYS A 68 -11.93 -1.14 0.98
CA LYS A 68 -12.21 0.18 1.56
C LYS A 68 -13.15 0.98 0.67
N GLU A 69 -12.94 0.97 -0.64
CA GLU A 69 -13.80 1.68 -1.60
C GLU A 69 -15.22 1.11 -1.58
N GLU A 70 -15.37 -0.21 -1.64
CA GLU A 70 -16.68 -0.85 -1.57
C GLU A 70 -17.39 -0.54 -0.24
N ASN A 71 -16.66 -0.57 0.87
CA ASN A 71 -17.21 -0.22 2.17
C ASN A 71 -17.69 1.23 2.21
N LEU A 72 -16.91 2.17 1.67
CA LEU A 72 -17.30 3.58 1.60
C LEU A 72 -18.57 3.77 0.76
N ARG A 73 -18.65 3.09 -0.39
CA ARG A 73 -19.83 3.09 -1.26
C ARG A 73 -21.07 2.61 -0.50
N LEU A 74 -20.98 1.45 0.17
CA LEU A 74 -22.08 0.88 0.97
C LEU A 74 -22.49 1.80 2.13
N ARG A 75 -21.54 2.45 2.80
CA ARG A 75 -21.84 3.43 3.86
C ARG A 75 -22.59 4.63 3.32
N SER A 76 -22.21 5.14 2.15
CA SER A 76 -22.92 6.26 1.50
C SER A 76 -24.35 5.88 1.11
N GLU A 77 -24.55 4.67 0.58
CA GLU A 77 -25.88 4.16 0.21
C GLU A 77 -26.75 4.00 1.45
N ASN A 78 -26.23 3.36 2.50
CA ASN A 78 -26.94 3.21 3.76
C ASN A 78 -27.27 4.55 4.42
N GLN A 79 -26.42 5.57 4.27
CA GLN A 79 -26.73 6.91 4.76
C GLN A 79 -27.94 7.52 4.04
N VAL A 80 -27.98 7.41 2.70
CA VAL A 80 -29.10 7.91 1.90
C VAL A 80 -30.39 7.15 2.24
N LEU A 81 -30.32 5.82 2.36
CA LEU A 81 -31.47 5.00 2.75
C LEU A 81 -31.95 5.32 4.17
N GLY A 82 -31.01 5.51 5.11
CA GLY A 82 -31.31 5.92 6.48
C GLY A 82 -32.08 7.24 6.53
N GLN A 83 -31.59 8.26 5.81
CA GLN A 83 -32.28 9.55 5.72
C GLN A 83 -33.67 9.42 5.08
N TYR A 84 -33.82 8.58 4.06
CA TYR A 84 -35.13 8.34 3.44
C TYR A 84 -36.12 7.74 4.44
N ILE A 85 -35.69 6.76 5.23
CA ILE A 85 -36.52 6.14 6.28
C ILE A 85 -36.87 7.17 7.36
N GLU A 86 -35.90 7.96 7.84
CA GLU A 86 -36.13 9.03 8.81
C GLU A 86 -37.17 10.05 8.31
N ASN A 87 -37.05 10.48 7.06
CA ASN A 87 -37.99 11.42 6.46
C ASN A 87 -39.41 10.84 6.38
N LEU A 88 -39.54 9.56 6.04
CA LEU A 88 -40.83 8.88 6.04
C LEU A 88 -41.43 8.75 7.44
N MET A 89 -40.61 8.41 8.44
CA MET A 89 -41.05 8.34 9.84
C MET A 89 -41.49 9.73 10.34
N ALA A 90 -40.75 10.79 10.03
CA ALA A 90 -41.07 12.15 10.45
C ALA A 90 -42.33 12.71 9.76
N ALA A 91 -42.56 12.38 8.49
CA ALA A 91 -43.76 12.79 7.76
C ALA A 91 -44.99 11.98 8.16
N SER A 92 -44.82 10.80 8.75
CA SER A 92 -45.91 9.96 9.22
C SER A 92 -46.34 10.34 10.63
N SER A 93 -47.59 10.76 10.78
CA SER A 93 -48.19 11.10 12.09
C SER A 93 -48.24 9.92 13.07
N VAL A 94 -48.03 8.68 12.60
CA VAL A 94 -48.03 7.46 13.42
C VAL A 94 -46.81 7.38 14.34
N PHE A 95 -45.71 8.08 14.03
CA PHE A 95 -44.48 8.05 14.81
C PHE A 95 -44.22 9.33 15.62
N GLN A 96 -45.23 10.22 15.75
CA GLN A 96 -45.09 11.35 16.65
C GLN A 96 -44.87 10.86 18.09
N PRO A 97 -43.89 11.40 18.83
CA PRO A 97 -43.73 11.06 20.23
C PRO A 97 -45.04 11.37 20.95
N ALA A 98 -45.57 10.38 21.67
CA ALA A 98 -46.78 10.51 22.48
C ALA A 98 -46.55 11.51 23.62
N ASN A 99 -46.51 12.80 23.29
CA ASN A 99 -46.42 13.89 24.26
C ASN A 99 -47.70 14.75 24.26
N ASN A 100 -48.75 14.27 23.60
CA ASN A 100 -50.06 14.90 23.56
C ASN A 100 -51.02 14.31 24.61
N GLU A 101 -50.58 14.09 25.86
CA GLU A 101 -51.50 13.81 26.98
C GLU A 101 -50.91 14.38 28.30
N ALA A 102 -50.52 15.66 28.31
CA ALA A 102 -50.16 16.36 29.55
C ALA A 102 -50.66 17.82 29.60
N SER A 103 -51.66 18.19 28.81
CA SER A 103 -52.31 19.50 28.94
C SER A 103 -53.81 19.41 28.73
N CYS A 104 -54.56 19.82 29.75
CA CYS A 104 -56.03 19.90 29.85
C CYS A 104 -56.66 18.54 30.24
N VAL A 105 -57.02 18.29 31.50
CA VAL A 105 -58.16 18.91 32.18
C VAL A 105 -57.85 19.17 33.66
N LYS A 106 -57.77 20.44 34.06
CA LYS A 106 -57.99 20.86 35.46
C LYS A 106 -59.42 21.40 35.53
N SER A 107 -60.33 20.67 36.13
CA SER A 107 -61.69 21.16 36.44
C SER A 107 -62.23 20.43 37.70
N PRO A 108 -63.25 20.96 38.38
CA PRO A 108 -63.09 21.76 39.59
C PRO A 108 -63.50 21.01 40.87
N THR A 109 -63.00 21.51 41.99
CA THR A 109 -63.42 21.27 43.37
C THR A 109 -64.93 21.03 43.52
N THR A 110 -65.31 20.00 44.29
CA THR A 110 -66.57 20.06 45.07
C THR A 110 -66.34 19.45 46.44
N SER A 111 -66.33 20.34 47.44
CA SER A 111 -66.45 20.02 48.85
C SER A 111 -67.83 19.45 49.15
N ILE A 112 -67.92 18.40 49.96
CA ILE A 112 -69.15 18.07 50.68
C ILE A 112 -68.80 17.89 52.17
N LYS A 113 -69.10 18.95 52.92
CA LYS A 113 -69.37 18.91 54.37
C LYS A 113 -70.74 18.26 54.55
N LYS A 114 -70.86 17.23 55.38
CA LYS A 114 -71.46 17.26 56.73
C LYS A 114 -71.77 15.83 57.18
#